data_AF-A0A4R6YSG9-F1
#
_entry.id   AF-A0A4R6YSG9-F1
#
_cell.length_a   1.000
_cell.length_b   1.000
_cell.length_c   1.000
_cell.angle_alpha   90.00
_cell.angle_beta   90.00
_cell.angle_gamma   90.00
#
_symmetry.space_group_name_H-M   'P 1'
#
loop_
_entity.id
_entity.type
_entity.pdbx_description
1 polymer ?
#
loop_
_entity_poly.entity_id
_entity_poly.type
_entity_poly.pdbx_seq_one_letter_code
_entity_poly.pdbx_strand_id
1 'polypeptide(L)'
;MIIAAQWRDDGYGQHVLFAGPEPMAQVQRVPGRTQFRCGIRSPTGLRYTLFPTLEQAKAQAELAVDAMVRARLGDAANRVLSEAGL
;
A
#
# COMPACT_ATOMS: atom_id res chain seq x y z
N MET A 1 11.07 -3.38 -10.97
CA MET A 1 9.98 -2.77 -11.77
C MET A 1 8.97 -2.18 -10.80
N ILE A 2 8.76 -0.86 -10.82
CA ILE A 2 7.63 -0.25 -10.10
C ILE A 2 6.42 -0.39 -11.01
N ILE A 3 5.46 -1.18 -10.58
CA ILE A 3 4.19 -1.38 -11.28
C ILE A 3 3.25 -0.31 -10.73
N ALA A 4 2.50 0.36 -11.60
CA ALA A 4 1.39 1.22 -11.17
C ALA A 4 0.51 0.47 -10.16
N ALA A 5 -0.01 1.17 -9.15
CA ALA A 5 -0.74 0.52 -8.08
C ALA A 5 -1.96 -0.24 -8.62
N GLN A 6 -2.09 -1.53 -8.31
CA GLN A 6 -3.17 -2.38 -8.82
C GLN A 6 -3.86 -3.12 -7.67
N TRP A 7 -5.20 -3.04 -7.65
CA TRP A 7 -6.01 -3.88 -6.76
C TRP A 7 -6.24 -5.26 -7.37
N ARG A 8 -6.17 -6.28 -6.52
CA ARG A 8 -6.64 -7.64 -6.83
C ARG A 8 -7.56 -8.12 -5.72
N ASP A 9 -8.56 -8.90 -6.10
CA ASP A 9 -9.37 -9.66 -5.15
C ASP A 9 -8.71 -11.03 -4.95
N ASP A 10 -8.55 -11.46 -3.70
CA ASP A 10 -7.94 -12.76 -3.37
C ASP A 10 -8.93 -13.92 -3.34
N GLY A 11 -10.23 -13.65 -3.55
CA GLY A 11 -11.31 -14.65 -3.50
C GLY A 11 -11.82 -14.95 -2.09
N TYR A 12 -11.18 -14.41 -1.04
CA TYR A 12 -11.57 -14.56 0.36
C TYR A 12 -12.18 -13.27 0.94
N GLY A 13 -12.62 -12.36 0.06
CA GLY A 13 -13.17 -11.07 0.45
C GLY A 13 -12.11 -10.07 0.91
N GLN A 14 -10.86 -10.26 0.47
CA GLN A 14 -9.78 -9.31 0.70
C GLN A 14 -9.39 -8.66 -0.61
N HIS A 15 -9.23 -7.35 -0.55
CA HIS A 15 -8.70 -6.55 -1.64
C HIS A 15 -7.24 -6.27 -1.32
N VAL A 16 -6.33 -6.59 -2.24
CA VAL A 16 -4.88 -6.44 -2.05
C VAL A 16 -4.34 -5.44 -3.07
N LEU A 17 -3.60 -4.45 -2.59
CA LEU A 17 -2.97 -3.41 -3.39
C LEU A 17 -1.48 -3.72 -3.59
N PHE A 18 -1.06 -3.82 -4.85
CA PHE A 18 0.32 -4.05 -5.24
C PHE A 18 0.93 -2.80 -5.84
N ALA A 19 2.14 -2.43 -5.41
CA ALA A 19 2.97 -1.41 -6.07
C ALA A 19 4.41 -1.92 -6.22
N GLY A 20 4.56 -3.09 -6.86
CA GLY A 20 5.80 -3.84 -6.94
C GLY A 20 5.58 -5.35 -6.87
N PRO A 21 6.62 -6.14 -6.53
CA PRO A 21 6.54 -7.60 -6.45
C PRO A 21 5.78 -8.11 -5.21
N GLU A 22 5.57 -7.25 -4.21
CA GLU A 22 4.97 -7.62 -2.93
C GLU A 22 3.69 -6.81 -2.67
N PRO A 23 2.73 -7.36 -1.89
CA PRO A 23 1.54 -6.63 -1.48
C PRO A 23 1.91 -5.49 -0.53
N MET A 24 1.48 -4.29 -0.86
CA MET A 24 1.77 -3.07 -0.10
C MET A 24 0.63 -2.71 0.86
N ALA A 25 -0.61 -3.02 0.48
CA ALA A 25 -1.74 -2.90 1.38
C ALA A 25 -2.75 -4.02 1.17
N GLN A 26 -3.55 -4.28 2.20
CA GLN A 26 -4.63 -5.26 2.20
C GLN A 26 -5.83 -4.68 2.93
N VAL A 27 -6.99 -4.69 2.29
CA VAL A 27 -8.26 -4.27 2.85
C VAL A 27 -9.17 -5.47 2.95
N GLN A 28 -9.68 -5.74 4.14
CA GLN A 28 -10.59 -6.85 4.40
C GLN A 28 -11.73 -6.41 5.31
N ARG A 29 -12.90 -7.03 5.15
CA ARG A 29 -13.98 -6.88 6.12
C ARG A 29 -13.56 -7.49 7.47
N VAL A 30 -13.91 -6.85 8.58
CA VAL A 30 -13.66 -7.43 9.91
C VAL A 30 -14.81 -8.39 10.25
N PRO A 31 -14.52 -9.67 10.56
CA PRO A 31 -15.55 -10.63 10.93
C PRO A 31 -16.39 -10.14 12.12
N GLY A 32 -17.71 -10.27 12.00
CA GLY A 32 -18.66 -9.82 13.04
C GLY A 32 -18.80 -8.30 13.16
N ARG A 33 -18.22 -7.49 12.25
CA ARG A 33 -18.36 -6.03 12.24
C ARG A 33 -18.76 -5.50 10.86
N THR A 34 -19.28 -4.28 10.85
CA THR A 34 -19.56 -3.50 9.62
C THR A 34 -18.35 -2.75 9.09
N GLN A 35 -17.23 -2.77 9.82
CA GLN A 35 -15.99 -2.06 9.49
C GLN A 35 -15.06 -2.88 8.58
N PHE A 36 -14.17 -2.16 7.91
CA PHE A 36 -13.08 -2.70 7.10
C PHE A 36 -11.75 -2.41 7.78
N ARG A 37 -10.85 -3.39 7.76
CA ARG A 37 -9.47 -3.27 8.22
C ARG A 37 -8.57 -3.07 7.02
N CYS A 38 -7.84 -1.97 6.99
CA CYS A 38 -6.77 -1.69 6.05
C CYS A 38 -5.43 -1.96 6.73
N GLY A 39 -4.67 -2.93 6.24
CA GLY A 39 -3.30 -3.22 6.63
C GLY A 39 -2.33 -2.62 5.61
N ILE A 40 -1.42 -1.76 6.03
CA ILE A 40 -0.37 -1.17 5.20
C ILE A 40 0.96 -1.76 5.63
N ARG A 41 1.66 -2.40 4.69
CA ARG A 41 2.99 -2.96 4.89
C ARG A 41 4.03 -1.87 4.59
N SER A 42 4.80 -1.50 5.60
CA SER A 42 5.97 -0.64 5.49
C SER A 42 7.25 -1.46 5.76
N PRO A 43 8.44 -0.90 5.50
CA PRO A 43 9.71 -1.53 5.88
C PRO A 43 9.81 -1.83 7.38
N THR A 44 9.07 -1.10 8.22
CA THR A 44 9.09 -1.23 9.68
C THR A 44 8.01 -2.16 10.23
N GLY A 45 7.17 -2.74 9.36
CA GLY A 45 6.17 -3.74 9.74
C GLY A 45 4.80 -3.51 9.12
N LEU A 46 3.79 -4.14 9.69
CA LEU A 46 2.40 -4.06 9.20
C LEU A 46 1.57 -3.25 10.19
N ARG A 47 0.93 -2.17 9.70
CA ARG A 47 0.04 -1.33 10.51
C ARG A 47 -1.40 -1.50 10.04
N TYR A 48 -2.33 -1.61 11.00
CA TYR A 48 -3.75 -1.77 10.71
C TYR A 48 -4.55 -0.56 11.17
N THR A 49 -5.45 -0.10 10.31
CA THR A 49 -6.40 0.98 10.60
C THR A 49 -7.81 0.53 10.21
N LEU A 50 -8.81 0.92 10.99
CA LEU A 50 -10.22 0.57 10.75
C LEU A 50 -10.95 1.72 10.05
N PHE A 51 -11.80 1.37 9.09
CA PHE A 51 -12.64 2.31 8.34
C PHE A 51 -14.09 1.82 8.30
N PRO A 52 -15.06 2.74 8.25
CA PRO A 52 -16.48 2.38 8.18
C PRO A 52 -16.88 1.81 6.81
N THR A 53 -16.18 2.15 5.73
CA THR A 53 -16.50 1.69 4.37
C THR A 53 -15.28 1.14 3.63
N LEU A 54 -15.54 0.27 2.65
CA LEU A 54 -14.52 -0.27 1.76
C LEU A 54 -13.81 0.83 0.98
N GLU A 55 -14.58 1.80 0.45
CA GLU A 55 -14.04 2.91 -0.33
C GLU A 55 -13.05 3.75 0.48
N GLN A 56 -13.38 4.07 1.73
CA GLN A 56 -12.47 4.83 2.60
C GLN A 56 -11.21 4.03 2.93
N ALA A 57 -11.34 2.73 3.21
CA ALA A 57 -10.19 1.86 3.45
C ALA A 57 -9.25 1.77 2.24
N LYS A 58 -9.83 1.66 1.02
CA LYS A 58 -9.07 1.63 -0.23
C LYS A 58 -8.41 2.96 -0.54
N ALA A 59 -9.11 4.08 -0.38
CA ALA A 59 -8.55 5.41 -0.58
C ALA A 59 -7.36 5.68 0.35
N GLN A 60 -7.46 5.29 1.63
CA GLN A 60 -6.34 5.41 2.56
C GLN A 60 -5.16 4.52 2.16
N ALA A 61 -5.43 3.28 1.73
CA ALA A 61 -4.39 2.37 1.25
C ALA A 61 -3.64 2.97 0.05
N GLU A 62 -4.37 3.50 -0.94
CA GLU A 62 -3.81 4.14 -2.13
C GLU A 62 -2.95 5.34 -1.77
N LEU A 63 -3.45 6.25 -0.91
CA LEU A 63 -2.69 7.41 -0.43
C LEU A 63 -1.38 6.99 0.26
N ALA A 64 -1.43 5.99 1.13
CA ALA A 64 -0.25 5.52 1.85
C ALA A 64 0.76 4.86 0.91
N VAL A 65 0.29 4.03 -0.03
CA VAL A 65 1.14 3.36 -1.01
C VAL A 65 1.76 4.36 -1.99
N ASP A 66 1.01 5.35 -2.48
CA ASP A 66 1.56 6.42 -3.34
C ASP A 66 2.67 7.19 -2.62
N ALA A 67 2.46 7.56 -1.35
CA ALA A 67 3.48 8.22 -0.55
C ALA A 67 4.76 7.36 -0.40
N MET A 68 4.62 6.06 -0.15
CA MET A 68 5.77 5.15 -0.06
C MET A 68 6.51 4.98 -1.39
N VAL A 69 5.78 4.87 -2.50
CA VAL A 69 6.36 4.74 -3.85
C VAL A 69 7.13 6.01 -4.21
N ARG A 70 6.56 7.19 -3.94
CA ARG A 70 7.22 8.48 -4.19
C ARG A 70 8.48 8.64 -3.33
N ALA A 71 8.43 8.30 -2.05
CA ALA A 71 9.60 8.33 -1.17
C ALA A 71 10.72 7.42 -1.72
N ARG A 72 10.39 6.17 -2.07
CA ARG A 72 11.36 5.22 -2.63
C ARG A 72 11.95 5.68 -3.96
N LEU A 73 11.14 6.28 -4.83
CA LEU A 73 11.59 6.86 -6.09
C LEU A 73 12.53 8.05 -5.85
N GLY A 74 12.21 8.92 -4.89
CA GLY A 74 13.08 10.01 -4.47
C GLY A 74 14.42 9.52 -3.95
N ASP A 75 14.41 8.52 -3.07
CA ASP A 75 15.63 7.91 -2.52
C ASP A 75 16.49 7.27 -3.62
N ALA A 76 15.86 6.56 -4.55
CA ALA A 76 16.56 5.96 -5.70
C ALA A 76 17.15 7.03 -6.63
N ALA A 77 16.40 8.10 -6.92
CA ALA A 77 16.88 9.20 -7.74
C ALA A 77 18.06 9.93 -7.07
N ASN A 78 17.96 10.23 -5.78
CA ASN A 78 19.03 10.85 -5.01
C ASN A 78 20.30 9.99 -4.99
N ARG A 79 20.15 8.66 -4.83
CA ARG A 79 21.28 7.73 -4.88
C ARG A 79 21.97 7.74 -6.24
N VAL A 80 21.21 7.72 -7.33
CA VAL A 80 21.78 7.78 -8.70
C VAL A 80 22.54 9.08 -8.93
N LEU A 81 22.01 10.23 -8.47
CA LEU A 81 22.70 11.51 -8.57
C LEU A 81 24.00 11.53 -7.76
N SER A 82 23.96 11.02 -6.53
CA SER A 82 25.14 10.92 -5.67
C SER A 82 26.21 9.98 -6.24
N GLU A 83 25.83 8.84 -6.80
CA GLU A 83 26.75 7.91 -7.47
C GLU A 83 27.34 8.49 -8.76
N ALA A 84 26.63 9.41 -9.42
CA ALA A 84 27.10 10.15 -10.58
C ALA A 84 27.98 11.38 -10.25
N GLY A 85 28.17 11.70 -8.95
CA GLY A 85 28.94 12.86 -8.51
C GLY A 85 28.28 14.22 -8.80
N LEU A 86 26.94 14.23 -8.93
CA LEU A 86 26.11 15.41 -9.18
C LEU A 86 25.42 15.92 -7.91
#